data_AF-A0A183U8E3-F1
#
_entry.id   AF-A0A183U8E3-F1
#
_cell.length_a   1.000
_cell.length_b   1.000
_cell.length_c   1.000
_cell.angle_alpha   90.00
_cell.angle_beta   90.00
_cell.angle_gamma   90.00
#
_symmetry.space_group_name_H-M   'P 1'
#
loop_
_entity.id
_entity.type
_entity.pdbx_description
1 polymer ?
#
loop_
_entity_poly.entity_id
_entity_poly.type
_entity_poly.pdbx_seq_one_letter_code
_entity_poly.pdbx_strand_id
1 'polypeptide(L)'
;MLRRVLTWLSPQSFGERLSIDAGDESEPAIRHARFLMTAEEHSAPIDPRLEFLSEYKKVEKPVGPRFADGSINWQCDCMGGGSLVAHRCGFHFRNMYRCMSELDSDEDASVKCPEEFIDWAACIQGMCGTL
;
A
#
# COMPACT_ATOMS: atom_id res chain seq x y z
N MET A 1 37.76 -30.24 30.43
CA MET A 1 36.33 -30.09 30.15
C MET A 1 35.67 -29.38 31.31
N LEU A 2 35.43 -28.07 31.17
CA LEU A 2 34.59 -27.24 32.06
C LEU A 2 34.83 -25.78 31.65
N ARG A 3 33.79 -25.10 31.18
CA ARG A 3 33.39 -23.76 31.64
C ARG A 3 32.21 -23.21 30.83
N ARG A 4 31.07 -23.06 31.55
CA ARG A 4 30.18 -21.87 31.59
C ARG A 4 29.45 -21.55 30.28
N VAL A 5 28.17 -21.87 30.07
CA VAL A 5 26.94 -21.39 30.76
C VAL A 5 27.04 -19.93 31.20
N LEU A 6 26.18 -19.09 30.61
CA LEU A 6 25.94 -17.64 30.81
C LEU A 6 26.52 -16.69 29.74
N THR A 7 25.81 -16.58 28.62
CA THR A 7 25.74 -15.34 27.81
C THR A 7 24.32 -15.15 27.27
N TRP A 8 23.33 -15.17 28.18
CA TRP A 8 21.92 -14.82 27.89
C TRP A 8 21.53 -13.45 28.46
N LEU A 9 22.47 -12.49 28.46
CA LEU A 9 22.21 -11.10 28.81
C LEU A 9 23.09 -10.17 27.97
N SER A 10 22.66 -9.88 26.75
CA SER A 10 22.92 -8.59 26.09
C SER A 10 21.84 -8.33 25.05
N PRO A 11 21.08 -7.23 25.16
CA PRO A 11 20.12 -6.83 24.15
C PRO A 11 20.91 -6.25 22.97
N GLN A 12 20.99 -6.99 21.86
CA GLN A 12 21.42 -6.39 20.61
C GLN A 12 20.28 -5.53 20.10
N SER A 13 20.56 -4.23 20.17
CA SER A 13 19.78 -3.12 19.68
C SER A 13 19.18 -3.37 18.30
N PHE A 14 17.89 -3.11 18.21
CA PHE A 14 17.12 -2.88 16.99
C PHE A 14 17.91 -1.97 16.03
N GLY A 15 18.37 -2.52 14.91
CA GLY A 15 19.17 -1.75 13.97
C GLY A 15 19.75 -2.56 12.82
N GLU A 16 19.04 -3.58 12.31
CA GLU A 16 19.49 -4.31 11.13
C GLU A 16 18.66 -3.96 9.91
N ARG A 17 19.32 -3.19 9.04
CA ARG A 17 18.90 -2.76 7.71
C ARG A 17 18.65 -4.00 6.85
N LEU A 18 17.42 -4.21 6.39
CA LEU A 18 17.10 -5.26 5.41
C LEU A 18 18.03 -5.08 4.19
N SER A 19 18.97 -6.01 4.04
CA SER A 19 19.82 -6.11 2.86
C SER A 19 19.15 -7.10 1.93
N ILE A 20 18.65 -6.64 0.78
CA ILE A 20 18.13 -7.49 -0.28
C ILE A 20 19.33 -7.89 -1.14
N ASP A 21 19.53 -9.20 -1.31
CA ASP A 21 20.63 -9.80 -2.05
C ASP A 21 20.73 -9.26 -3.48
N ALA A 22 21.92 -8.78 -3.85
CA ALA A 22 22.24 -8.37 -5.21
C ALA A 22 22.61 -9.62 -6.03
N GLY A 23 21.86 -9.88 -7.10
CA GLY A 23 22.12 -10.94 -8.07
C GLY A 23 23.39 -10.71 -8.90
N ASP A 24 23.88 -11.83 -9.44
CA ASP A 24 25.12 -12.04 -10.21
C ASP A 24 25.37 -11.03 -11.36
N GLU A 25 26.63 -10.62 -11.51
CA GLU A 25 27.07 -9.49 -12.37
C GLU A 25 27.23 -9.85 -13.87
N SER A 26 26.70 -10.98 -14.33
CA SER A 26 27.06 -11.57 -15.62
C SER A 26 26.12 -11.34 -16.81
N GLU A 27 25.04 -10.56 -16.66
CA GLU A 27 24.21 -10.08 -17.79
C GLU A 27 24.13 -8.54 -17.77
N PRO A 28 23.92 -7.84 -18.91
CA PRO A 28 23.62 -6.40 -18.89
C PRO A 28 22.27 -6.20 -18.22
N ALA A 29 22.28 -6.19 -16.89
CA ALA A 29 21.13 -5.93 -16.06
C ALA A 29 20.52 -4.63 -16.55
N ILE A 30 19.24 -4.67 -16.92
CA ILE A 30 18.43 -3.46 -17.02
C ILE A 30 18.48 -2.87 -15.61
N ARG A 31 19.44 -1.98 -15.38
CA ARG A 31 19.70 -1.42 -14.06
C ARG A 31 18.47 -0.60 -13.72
N HIS A 32 17.73 -1.04 -12.71
CA HIS A 32 16.63 -0.26 -12.17
C HIS A 32 17.20 1.08 -11.70
N ALA A 33 16.87 2.16 -12.40
CA ALA A 33 17.24 3.50 -11.99
C ALA A 33 16.26 3.95 -10.91
N ARG A 34 16.77 4.19 -9.69
CA ARG A 34 15.98 4.85 -8.63
C ARG A 34 16.09 6.35 -8.80
N PHE A 35 14.98 6.99 -9.16
CA PHE A 35 14.86 8.44 -9.14
C PHE A 35 14.29 8.84 -7.77
N LEU A 36 15.07 9.59 -6.99
CA LEU A 36 14.65 10.16 -5.72
C LEU A 36 14.47 11.66 -5.95
N MET A 37 13.24 12.15 -5.79
CA MET A 37 12.96 13.59 -5.85
C MET A 37 13.23 14.25 -4.51
N THR A 38 13.85 15.43 -4.54
CA THR A 38 13.93 16.31 -3.36
C THR A 38 12.59 16.99 -3.08
N ALA A 39 12.43 17.55 -1.88
CA ALA A 39 11.22 18.31 -1.53
C ALA A 39 11.06 19.57 -2.40
N GLU A 40 12.19 20.17 -2.78
CA GLU A 40 12.26 21.32 -3.68
C GLU A 40 11.85 20.93 -5.10
N GLU A 41 12.34 19.81 -5.62
CA GLU A 41 11.97 19.29 -6.95
C GLU A 41 10.49 18.89 -7.03
N HIS A 42 9.92 18.32 -5.96
CA HIS A 42 8.49 18.03 -5.87
C HIS A 42 7.61 19.28 -5.93
N SER A 43 8.10 20.38 -5.36
CA SER A 43 7.34 21.63 -5.25
C SER A 43 7.57 22.56 -6.44
N ALA A 44 8.59 22.30 -7.26
CA ALA A 44 8.91 23.10 -8.43
C ALA A 44 7.82 22.97 -9.52
N PRO A 45 7.57 24.03 -10.30
CA PRO A 45 6.71 23.92 -11.48
C PRO A 45 7.25 22.87 -12.46
N ILE A 46 6.33 22.14 -13.08
CA ILE A 46 6.66 21.15 -14.12
C ILE A 46 7.43 21.85 -15.25
N ASP A 47 8.52 21.22 -15.73
CA ASP A 47 9.32 21.74 -16.86
C ASP A 47 8.40 22.03 -18.06
N PRO A 48 8.49 23.22 -18.70
CA PRO A 48 7.70 23.57 -19.88
C PRO A 48 7.76 22.55 -21.03
N ARG A 49 8.84 21.76 -21.14
CA ARG A 49 8.95 20.67 -22.13
C ARG A 49 7.95 19.53 -21.89
N LEU A 50 7.44 19.43 -20.67
CA LEU A 50 6.43 18.46 -20.26
C LEU A 50 5.03 19.09 -20.23
N GLU A 51 4.76 20.08 -21.09
CA GLU A 51 3.48 20.78 -21.17
C GLU A 51 2.29 19.82 -21.35
N PHE A 52 2.50 18.65 -21.97
CA PHE A 52 1.48 17.60 -22.06
C PHE A 52 0.97 17.13 -20.67
N LEU A 53 1.78 17.23 -19.61
CA LEU A 53 1.35 16.95 -18.23
C LEU A 53 0.31 17.96 -17.73
N SER A 54 0.30 19.19 -18.29
CA SER A 54 -0.71 20.19 -17.96
C SER A 54 -2.10 19.79 -18.46
N GLU A 55 -2.20 18.93 -19.48
CA GLU A 55 -3.49 18.43 -19.98
C GLU A 55 -4.17 17.52 -18.97
N TYR A 56 -3.42 16.80 -18.14
CA TYR A 56 -3.98 16.01 -17.04
C TYR A 56 -4.67 16.87 -15.97
N LYS A 57 -4.35 18.18 -15.88
CA LYS A 57 -5.07 19.12 -15.01
C LYS A 57 -6.44 19.52 -15.56
N LYS A 58 -6.65 19.37 -16.88
CA LYS A 58 -7.93 19.68 -17.55
C LYS A 58 -8.92 18.53 -17.46
N VAL A 59 -8.44 17.31 -17.19
CA VAL A 59 -9.30 16.15 -16.96
C VAL A 59 -10.03 16.36 -15.64
N GLU A 60 -11.37 16.30 -15.68
CA GLU A 60 -12.18 16.32 -14.46
C GLU A 60 -11.75 15.15 -13.57
N LYS A 61 -11.38 15.46 -12.33
CA LYS A 61 -10.98 14.43 -11.38
C LYS A 61 -12.21 13.56 -11.10
N PRO A 62 -12.12 12.23 -11.28
CA PRO A 62 -13.22 11.36 -10.94
C PRO A 62 -13.53 11.49 -9.45
N VAL A 63 -14.80 11.34 -9.10
CA VAL A 63 -15.23 11.35 -7.70
C VAL A 63 -14.51 10.22 -6.97
N GLY A 64 -13.79 10.58 -5.91
CA GLY A 64 -13.05 9.63 -5.10
C GLY A 64 -13.95 8.68 -4.32
N PRO A 65 -13.38 7.94 -3.35
CA PRO A 65 -14.11 6.95 -2.58
C PRO A 65 -15.14 7.54 -1.58
N ARG A 66 -15.13 8.85 -1.38
CA ARG A 66 -16.07 9.58 -0.53
C ARG A 66 -16.76 10.66 -1.34
N PHE A 67 -18.08 10.76 -1.19
CA PHE A 67 -18.85 11.88 -1.69
C PHE A 67 -18.72 13.10 -0.76
N ALA A 68 -19.16 14.27 -1.23
CA ALA A 68 -19.11 15.52 -0.46
C ALA A 68 -19.99 15.49 0.81
N ASP A 69 -21.00 14.61 0.85
CA ASP A 69 -21.86 14.38 2.02
C ASP A 69 -21.23 13.42 3.06
N GLY A 70 -20.02 12.92 2.78
CA GLY A 70 -19.32 11.96 3.63
C GLY A 70 -19.72 10.50 3.38
N SER A 71 -20.70 10.22 2.53
CA SER A 71 -21.08 8.85 2.19
C SER A 71 -19.99 8.17 1.31
N ILE A 72 -19.95 6.84 1.33
CA ILE A 72 -18.95 6.06 0.58
C ILE A 72 -19.42 5.86 -0.87
N ASN A 73 -18.56 6.22 -1.82
CA ASN A 73 -18.74 5.96 -3.24
C ASN A 73 -18.28 4.54 -3.59
N TRP A 74 -19.19 3.57 -3.44
CA TRP A 74 -18.91 2.16 -3.74
C TRP A 74 -18.63 1.86 -5.21
N GLN A 75 -18.94 2.79 -6.11
CA GLN A 75 -18.76 2.66 -7.55
C GLN A 75 -17.50 3.40 -8.05
N CYS A 76 -16.68 3.95 -7.15
CA CYS A 76 -15.42 4.58 -7.51
C CYS A 76 -14.54 3.62 -8.33
N ASP A 77 -13.90 4.14 -9.38
CA ASP A 77 -12.92 3.39 -10.19
C ASP A 77 -11.78 2.83 -9.33
N CYS A 78 -11.42 3.54 -8.25
CA CYS A 78 -10.48 3.10 -7.24
C CYS A 78 -10.88 1.79 -6.53
N MET A 79 -12.17 1.47 -6.49
CA MET A 79 -12.71 0.21 -5.99
C MET A 79 -13.05 -0.77 -7.12
N GLY A 80 -12.38 -0.62 -8.27
CA GLY A 80 -12.62 -1.39 -9.48
C GLY A 80 -13.99 -1.12 -10.09
N GLY A 81 -14.49 0.12 -10.02
CA GLY A 81 -15.82 0.50 -10.52
C GLY A 81 -16.96 -0.22 -9.80
N GLY A 82 -16.75 -0.57 -8.53
CA GLY A 82 -17.66 -1.38 -7.72
C GLY A 82 -17.52 -2.88 -7.88
N SER A 83 -16.60 -3.38 -8.72
CA SER A 83 -16.33 -4.82 -8.83
C SER A 83 -15.83 -5.44 -7.52
N LEU A 84 -15.01 -4.74 -6.72
CA LEU A 84 -14.56 -5.22 -5.41
C LEU A 84 -15.74 -5.38 -4.43
N VAL A 85 -16.72 -4.49 -4.52
CA VAL A 85 -17.92 -4.48 -3.70
C VAL A 85 -18.90 -5.56 -4.15
N ALA A 86 -19.04 -5.77 -5.45
CA ALA A 86 -19.88 -6.81 -6.04
C ALA A 86 -19.19 -8.20 -6.10
N HIS A 87 -17.93 -8.30 -5.66
CA HIS A 87 -17.19 -9.55 -5.66
C HIS A 87 -17.82 -10.59 -4.73
N ARG A 88 -17.45 -11.86 -4.90
CA ARG A 88 -17.89 -12.95 -4.00
C ARG A 88 -17.52 -12.69 -2.53
N CYS A 89 -16.39 -12.03 -2.30
CA CYS A 89 -15.93 -11.57 -0.98
C CYS A 89 -16.29 -10.10 -0.69
N GLY A 90 -17.14 -9.48 -1.51
CA GLY A 90 -17.48 -8.07 -1.42
C GLY A 90 -18.22 -7.72 -0.13
N PHE A 91 -18.88 -8.68 0.50
CA PHE A 91 -19.46 -8.50 1.85
C PHE A 91 -18.38 -8.15 2.89
N HIS A 92 -17.31 -8.93 2.96
CA HIS A 92 -16.18 -8.67 3.87
C HIS A 92 -15.45 -7.39 3.49
N PHE A 93 -15.29 -7.11 2.19
CA PHE A 93 -14.71 -5.86 1.71
C PHE A 93 -15.46 -4.63 2.23
N ARG A 94 -16.80 -4.63 2.16
CA ARG A 94 -17.61 -3.49 2.64
C ARG A 94 -17.44 -3.25 4.14
N ASN A 95 -17.35 -4.31 4.94
CA ASN A 95 -17.19 -4.19 6.39
C ASN A 95 -15.81 -3.63 6.73
N MET A 96 -14.76 -4.18 6.12
CA MET A 96 -13.39 -3.69 6.25
C MET A 96 -13.28 -2.23 5.82
N TYR A 97 -13.80 -1.90 4.65
CA TYR A 97 -13.71 -0.54 4.11
C TYR A 97 -14.45 0.47 4.99
N ARG A 98 -15.62 0.12 5.54
CA ARG A 98 -16.33 0.98 6.49
C ARG A 98 -15.48 1.26 7.72
N CYS A 99 -14.97 0.21 8.37
CA CYS A 99 -14.11 0.34 9.54
C CYS A 99 -12.92 1.26 9.25
N MET A 100 -12.19 1.00 8.16
CA MET A 100 -11.02 1.82 7.78
C MET A 100 -11.39 3.28 7.47
N SER A 101 -12.56 3.49 6.88
CA SER A 101 -13.00 4.81 6.41
C SER A 101 -13.45 5.74 7.53
N GLU A 102 -13.81 5.22 8.69
CA GLU A 102 -14.25 5.97 9.87
C GLU A 102 -13.07 6.45 10.73
N LEU A 103 -11.84 6.09 10.36
CA LEU A 103 -10.62 6.41 11.10
C LEU A 103 -10.08 7.78 10.69
N ASP A 104 -10.28 8.80 11.54
CA ASP A 104 -9.58 10.08 11.46
C ASP A 104 -8.19 9.99 12.15
N SER A 105 -7.33 9.07 11.70
CA SER A 105 -5.99 8.93 12.29
C SER A 105 -4.92 8.58 11.27
N ASP A 106 -3.72 9.13 11.47
CA ASP A 106 -2.50 8.80 10.73
C ASP A 106 -2.00 7.36 10.98
N GLU A 107 -2.68 6.61 11.85
CA GLU A 107 -2.37 5.21 12.13
C GLU A 107 -2.78 4.32 10.96
N ASP A 108 -1.95 3.30 10.69
CA ASP A 108 -2.22 2.33 9.63
C ASP A 108 -3.57 1.65 9.88
N ALA A 109 -4.46 1.77 8.91
CA ALA A 109 -5.83 1.27 8.98
C ALA A 109 -5.88 -0.27 9.18
N SER A 110 -4.80 -0.98 8.83
CA SER A 110 -4.65 -2.42 9.12
C SER A 110 -4.45 -2.75 10.60
N VAL A 111 -4.00 -1.79 11.42
CA VAL A 111 -3.83 -1.97 12.87
C VAL A 111 -5.17 -1.83 13.60
N LYS A 112 -6.08 -0.99 13.09
CA LYS A 112 -7.35 -0.68 13.73
C LYS A 112 -8.50 -1.60 13.33
N CYS A 113 -8.49 -2.08 12.08
CA CYS A 113 -9.50 -2.98 11.55
C CYS A 113 -8.90 -4.34 11.16
N PRO A 114 -8.13 -5.00 12.06
CA PRO A 114 -7.40 -6.21 11.71
C PRO A 114 -8.35 -7.38 11.45
N GLU A 115 -9.44 -7.49 12.20
CA GLU A 115 -10.40 -8.59 12.07
C GLU A 115 -11.11 -8.53 10.71
N GLU A 116 -11.61 -7.36 10.32
CA GLU A 116 -12.29 -7.17 9.05
C GLU A 116 -11.33 -7.35 7.86
N PHE A 117 -10.07 -6.93 8.01
CA PHE A 117 -9.04 -7.19 7.02
C PHE A 117 -8.76 -8.68 6.88
N ILE A 118 -8.59 -9.41 8.00
CA ILE A 118 -8.36 -10.86 8.01
C ILE A 118 -9.52 -11.59 7.35
N ASP A 119 -10.77 -11.24 7.68
CA ASP A 119 -11.96 -11.85 7.09
C ASP A 119 -12.01 -11.68 5.57
N TRP A 120 -11.72 -10.47 5.09
CA TRP A 120 -11.67 -10.20 3.66
C TRP A 120 -10.53 -10.94 2.96
N ALA A 121 -9.33 -10.90 3.56
CA ALA A 121 -8.15 -11.57 3.03
C ALA A 121 -8.33 -13.10 2.99
N ALA A 122 -8.86 -13.69 4.06
CA ALA A 122 -9.15 -15.13 4.15
C ALA A 122 -10.17 -15.56 3.10
N CYS A 123 -11.21 -14.76 2.87
CA CYS A 123 -12.19 -15.03 1.83
C CYS A 123 -11.54 -15.01 0.42
N ILE A 124 -10.70 -14.03 0.12
CA ILE A 124 -9.96 -13.96 -1.15
C ILE A 124 -9.02 -15.15 -1.31
N GLN A 125 -8.22 -15.45 -0.29
CA GLN A 125 -7.28 -16.56 -0.30
C GLN A 125 -7.99 -17.90 -0.50
N GLY A 126 -9.15 -18.10 0.12
CA GLY A 126 -9.96 -19.31 -0.08
C GLY A 126 -10.49 -19.49 -1.51
N MET A 127 -10.53 -18.43 -2.32
CA MET A 127 -10.89 -18.51 -3.75
C MET A 127 -9.68 -18.67 -4.67
N CYS A 128 -8.48 -18.29 -4.22
CA CYS A 128 -7.24 -18.62 -4.90
C CYS A 128 -6.98 -20.11 -4.66
N GLY A 129 -7.43 -20.96 -5.60
CA GLY A 129 -7.33 -22.41 -5.46
C GLY A 129 -5.95 -22.87 -4.99
N THR A 130 -5.94 -23.86 -4.11
CA THR A 130 -4.72 -24.62 -3.76
C THR A 130 -4.08 -25.12 -5.04
N LEU A 131 -2.92 -24.54 -5.40
CA LEU A 131 -1.99 -25.13 -6.35
C LEU A 131 -1.44 -26.44 -5.79
#